data_AF-A0A8B6GUE9-F1
#
_entry.id   AF-A0A8B6GUE9-F1
#
_cell.length_a   1.000
_cell.length_b   1.000
_cell.length_c   1.000
_cell.angle_alpha   90.00
_cell.angle_beta   90.00
_cell.angle_gamma   90.00
#
_symmetry.space_group_name_H-M   'P 1'
#
loop_
_entity.id
_entity.type
_entity.pdbx_description
1 polymer ?
#
loop_
_entity_poly.entity_id
_entity_poly.type
_entity_poly.pdbx_seq_one_letter_code
_entity_poly.pdbx_strand_id
1 'polypeptide(L)'
;MDQLKPPIALSIEGNVSENWRKWKQKFQFYLDATEFNEKAEKLQCSLLLHCIGEDAVEVFNTFNFVENEKDKIAPLLLKFEQFCNPIKNQTYERYKFHTCSQSEGENIDHYATELKNRAKTCEFGQLCDSFVRDRIVCGILSDNVRERLLRIPDLTLAKSIDICRASEVSKQQLKSITEDEKTVHAMRKDYKSGQDTNQK
;
A
#
# COMPACT_ATOMS: atom_id res chain seq x y z
N MET A 1 -43.09 -2.64 -2.88
CA MET A 1 -41.95 -2.25 -2.02
C MET A 1 -40.72 -2.86 -2.66
N ASP A 2 -39.76 -2.04 -3.08
CA ASP A 2 -38.51 -2.54 -3.65
C ASP A 2 -37.83 -3.47 -2.64
N GLN A 3 -37.49 -4.66 -3.11
CA GLN A 3 -36.86 -5.68 -2.29
C GLN A 3 -35.50 -5.16 -1.80
N LEU A 4 -35.27 -5.17 -0.48
CA LEU A 4 -34.00 -4.73 0.09
C LEU A 4 -32.86 -5.56 -0.53
N LYS A 5 -31.86 -4.88 -1.09
CA LYS A 5 -30.75 -5.57 -1.76
C LYS A 5 -29.76 -6.11 -0.72
N PRO A 6 -29.24 -7.34 -0.89
CA PRO A 6 -28.19 -7.86 -0.04
C PRO A 6 -26.89 -7.04 -0.18
N PRO A 7 -25.97 -7.14 0.79
CA PRO A 7 -24.64 -6.56 0.68
C PRO A 7 -23.92 -7.05 -0.59
N ILE A 8 -23.08 -6.19 -1.17
CA ILE A 8 -22.13 -6.61 -2.21
C ILE A 8 -21.17 -7.64 -1.58
N ALA A 9 -20.75 -8.64 -2.38
CA ALA A 9 -19.81 -9.67 -1.96
C ALA A 9 -18.56 -9.11 -1.27
N LEU A 10 -18.02 -9.87 -0.30
CA LEU A 10 -16.80 -9.51 0.40
C LEU A 10 -15.60 -9.60 -0.54
N SER A 11 -14.84 -8.51 -0.65
CA SER A 11 -13.55 -8.55 -1.34
C SER A 11 -12.45 -9.05 -0.39
N ILE A 12 -11.86 -10.18 -0.74
CA ILE A 12 -10.70 -10.77 -0.03
C ILE A 12 -9.35 -10.23 -0.56
N GLU A 13 -9.37 -9.17 -1.37
CA GLU A 13 -8.19 -8.51 -1.90
C GLU A 13 -7.92 -7.16 -1.21
N GLY A 14 -6.67 -6.68 -1.28
CA GLY A 14 -6.29 -5.38 -0.72
C GLY A 14 -6.35 -5.33 0.81
N ASN A 15 -7.08 -4.37 1.38
CA ASN A 15 -7.23 -4.24 2.83
C ASN A 15 -8.40 -5.10 3.33
N VAL A 16 -8.14 -6.40 3.44
CA VAL A 16 -9.13 -7.42 3.82
C VAL A 16 -9.79 -7.14 5.18
N SER A 17 -9.04 -6.60 6.16
CA SER A 17 -9.55 -6.22 7.48
C SER A 17 -10.64 -5.15 7.37
N GLU A 18 -10.37 -4.07 6.64
CA GLU A 18 -11.33 -2.98 6.43
C GLU A 18 -12.52 -3.40 5.55
N ASN A 19 -12.28 -4.24 4.54
CA ASN A 19 -13.33 -4.81 3.70
C ASN A 19 -14.30 -5.65 4.54
N TRP A 20 -13.78 -6.53 5.40
CA TRP A 20 -14.57 -7.33 6.33
C TRP A 20 -15.36 -6.46 7.31
N ARG A 21 -14.73 -5.46 7.92
CA ARG A 21 -15.40 -4.54 8.85
C ARG A 21 -16.61 -3.87 8.20
N LYS A 22 -16.43 -3.32 6.98
CA LYS A 22 -17.52 -2.69 6.21
C LYS A 22 -18.59 -3.69 5.80
N TRP A 23 -18.19 -4.87 5.35
CA TRP A 23 -19.11 -5.90 4.89
C TRP A 23 -19.98 -6.42 6.04
N LYS A 24 -19.36 -6.79 7.18
CA LYS A 24 -20.03 -7.26 8.39
C LYS A 24 -21.06 -6.25 8.90
N GLN A 25 -20.73 -4.96 8.87
CA GLN A 25 -21.67 -3.89 9.22
C GLN A 25 -22.88 -3.85 8.28
N LYS A 26 -22.66 -3.91 6.96
CA LYS A 26 -23.76 -3.95 5.97
C LYS A 26 -24.63 -5.18 6.12
N PHE A 27 -24.01 -6.34 6.39
CA PHE A 27 -24.73 -7.58 6.64
C PHE A 27 -25.60 -7.50 7.90
N GLN A 28 -25.11 -6.88 8.97
CA GLN A 28 -25.91 -6.65 10.17
C GLN A 28 -27.15 -5.78 9.87
N PHE A 29 -26.98 -4.66 9.15
CA PHE A 29 -28.12 -3.83 8.74
C PHE A 29 -29.12 -4.60 7.89
N TYR A 30 -28.64 -5.49 7.01
CA TYR A 30 -29.50 -6.32 6.19
C TYR A 30 -30.27 -7.36 7.02
N LEU A 31 -29.63 -7.99 8.00
CA LEU A 31 -30.29 -8.91 8.94
C LEU A 31 -31.39 -8.21 9.72
N ASP A 32 -31.12 -7.03 10.27
CA ASP A 32 -32.08 -6.27 11.08
C ASP A 32 -33.26 -5.80 10.24
N ALA A 33 -33.00 -5.25 9.04
CA ALA A 33 -34.05 -4.73 8.16
C ALA A 33 -34.91 -5.83 7.51
N THR A 34 -34.44 -7.08 7.48
CA THR A 34 -35.20 -8.24 6.98
C THR A 34 -35.78 -9.10 8.10
N GLU A 35 -35.61 -8.70 9.37
CA GLU A 35 -36.01 -9.47 10.56
C GLU A 35 -35.42 -10.90 10.59
N PHE A 36 -34.29 -11.10 9.89
CA PHE A 36 -33.58 -12.37 9.88
C PHE A 36 -32.74 -12.57 11.14
N ASN A 37 -32.42 -11.48 11.84
CA ASN A 37 -31.78 -11.50 13.16
C ASN A 37 -32.59 -12.27 14.23
N GLU A 38 -33.90 -12.41 14.06
CA GLU A 38 -34.78 -13.17 14.95
C GLU A 38 -34.99 -14.63 14.51
N LYS A 39 -34.49 -15.03 13.34
CA LYS A 39 -34.62 -16.40 12.83
C LYS A 39 -33.59 -17.34 13.48
N ALA A 40 -33.80 -18.64 13.34
CA ALA A 40 -32.87 -19.66 13.84
C ALA A 40 -31.44 -19.41 13.33
N GLU A 41 -30.43 -19.59 14.18
CA GLU A 41 -29.02 -19.29 13.85
C GLU A 41 -28.55 -19.99 12.57
N LYS A 42 -28.99 -21.22 12.33
CA LYS A 42 -28.69 -21.97 11.10
C LYS A 42 -29.14 -21.25 9.82
N LEU A 43 -30.31 -20.60 9.86
CA LEU A 43 -30.80 -19.79 8.74
C LEU A 43 -29.99 -18.52 8.59
N GLN A 44 -29.57 -17.89 9.69
CA GLN A 44 -28.66 -16.74 9.66
C GLN A 44 -27.31 -17.11 9.04
N CYS A 45 -26.72 -18.26 9.41
CA CYS A 45 -25.49 -18.78 8.80
C CYS A 45 -25.67 -19.04 7.30
N SER A 46 -26.78 -19.66 6.91
CA SER A 46 -27.09 -19.92 5.50
C SER A 46 -27.21 -18.61 4.71
N LEU A 47 -27.85 -17.60 5.29
CA LEU A 47 -27.98 -16.28 4.68
C LEU A 47 -26.62 -15.57 4.57
N LEU A 48 -25.77 -15.67 5.59
CA LEU A 48 -24.41 -15.13 5.54
C LEU A 48 -23.63 -15.73 4.37
N LEU A 49 -23.60 -17.07 4.28
CA LEU A 49 -22.88 -17.78 3.22
C LEU A 49 -23.45 -17.52 1.83
N HIS A 50 -24.75 -17.25 1.73
CA HIS A 50 -25.38 -16.82 0.48
C HIS A 50 -24.95 -15.41 0.04
N CYS A 51 -24.82 -14.48 0.99
CA CYS A 51 -24.51 -13.08 0.71
C CYS A 51 -23.01 -12.76 0.61
N ILE A 52 -22.14 -13.56 1.23
CA ILE A 52 -20.72 -13.22 1.41
C ILE A 52 -19.89 -13.32 0.12
N GLY A 53 -20.37 -14.11 -0.86
CA GLY A 53 -19.73 -14.31 -2.16
C GLY A 53 -18.88 -15.57 -2.24
N GLU A 54 -18.61 -16.02 -3.47
CA GLU A 54 -17.98 -17.31 -3.77
C GLU A 54 -16.58 -17.46 -3.17
N ASP A 55 -15.70 -16.46 -3.36
CA ASP A 55 -14.35 -16.45 -2.80
C ASP A 55 -14.34 -16.65 -1.26
N ALA A 56 -15.26 -16.01 -0.56
CA ALA A 56 -15.38 -16.14 0.88
C ALA A 56 -16.02 -17.47 1.31
N VAL A 57 -16.85 -18.08 0.46
CA VAL A 57 -17.36 -19.44 0.66
C VAL A 57 -16.23 -20.47 0.51
N GLU A 58 -15.30 -20.28 -0.43
CA GLU A 58 -14.10 -21.12 -0.51
C GLU A 58 -13.28 -21.06 0.78
N VAL A 59 -13.11 -19.86 1.34
CA VAL A 59 -12.47 -19.66 2.65
C VAL A 59 -13.23 -20.38 3.76
N PHE A 60 -14.56 -20.29 3.79
CA PHE A 60 -15.38 -21.02 4.76
C PHE A 60 -15.15 -22.53 4.72
N ASN A 61 -14.94 -23.11 3.54
CA ASN A 61 -14.66 -24.53 3.38
C ASN A 61 -13.33 -24.96 4.03
N THR A 62 -12.45 -24.02 4.36
CA THR A 62 -11.19 -24.27 5.09
C THR A 62 -11.36 -24.20 6.62
N PHE A 63 -12.50 -23.73 7.12
CA PHE A 63 -12.71 -23.51 8.55
C PHE A 63 -12.96 -24.83 9.30
N ASN A 64 -12.21 -25.01 10.37
CA ASN A 64 -12.46 -26.08 11.35
C ASN A 64 -13.34 -25.53 12.48
N PHE A 65 -14.48 -26.18 12.70
CA PHE A 65 -15.44 -25.87 13.75
C PHE A 65 -15.41 -26.95 14.83
N VAL A 66 -15.60 -26.55 16.09
CA VAL A 66 -15.87 -27.51 17.15
C VAL A 66 -17.30 -28.05 16.95
N GLU A 67 -17.59 -29.22 17.52
CA GLU A 67 -18.91 -29.86 17.43
C GLU A 67 -20.03 -28.87 17.81
N ASN A 68 -21.07 -28.79 16.98
CA ASN A 68 -22.20 -27.87 17.12
C ASN A 68 -21.91 -26.36 16.98
N GLU A 69 -20.75 -25.93 16.48
CA GLU A 69 -20.47 -24.52 16.19
C GLU A 69 -20.83 -24.09 14.77
N LYS A 70 -20.79 -25.00 13.80
CA LYS A 70 -20.95 -24.69 12.37
C LYS A 70 -22.30 -24.02 12.03
N ASP A 71 -23.34 -24.35 12.79
CA ASP A 71 -24.70 -23.83 12.61
C ASP A 71 -24.98 -22.59 13.51
N LYS A 72 -23.97 -22.03 14.17
CA LYS A 72 -24.09 -20.85 15.04
C LYS A 72 -23.47 -19.61 14.39
N ILE A 73 -24.20 -18.50 14.42
CA ILE A 73 -23.79 -17.28 13.72
C ILE A 73 -22.54 -16.63 14.33
N ALA A 74 -22.44 -16.63 15.67
CA ALA A 74 -21.32 -16.00 16.36
C ALA A 74 -19.97 -16.69 16.09
N PRO A 75 -19.83 -18.04 16.19
CA PRO A 75 -18.62 -18.74 15.77
C PRO A 75 -18.27 -18.54 14.29
N LEU A 76 -19.25 -18.53 13.39
CA LEU A 76 -19.03 -18.29 11.97
C LEU A 76 -18.44 -16.90 11.70
N LEU A 77 -19.05 -15.86 12.28
CA LEU A 77 -18.55 -14.48 12.20
C LEU A 77 -17.15 -14.36 12.80
N LEU A 78 -16.86 -15.07 13.90
CA LEU A 78 -15.54 -15.08 14.53
C LEU A 78 -14.48 -15.70 13.63
N LYS A 79 -14.78 -16.81 12.94
CA LYS A 79 -13.83 -17.44 12.01
C LYS A 79 -13.50 -16.53 10.84
N PHE A 80 -14.51 -15.87 10.27
CA PHE A 80 -14.28 -14.86 9.24
C PHE A 80 -13.52 -13.65 9.77
N GLU A 81 -13.79 -13.19 11.00
CA GLU A 81 -13.01 -12.13 11.65
C GLU A 81 -11.54 -12.54 11.78
N GLN A 82 -11.25 -13.75 12.25
CA GLN A 82 -9.89 -14.27 12.38
C GLN A 82 -9.18 -14.46 11.03
N PHE A 83 -9.93 -14.83 9.98
CA PHE A 83 -9.37 -14.96 8.64
C PHE A 83 -9.08 -13.61 8.00
N CYS A 84 -10.00 -12.66 8.12
CA CYS A 84 -9.90 -11.34 7.49
C CYS A 84 -8.98 -10.40 8.28
N ASN A 85 -8.90 -10.61 9.59
CA ASN A 85 -8.05 -9.92 10.52
C ASN A 85 -7.24 -10.94 11.34
N PRO A 86 -6.36 -11.74 10.69
CA PRO A 86 -5.45 -12.61 11.42
C PRO A 86 -4.60 -11.67 12.27
N ILE A 87 -4.46 -11.95 13.58
CA ILE A 87 -3.88 -11.05 14.58
C ILE A 87 -2.61 -10.38 14.01
N LYS A 88 -2.79 -9.19 13.43
CA LYS A 88 -1.73 -8.36 12.92
C LYS A 88 -1.37 -7.48 14.07
N ASN A 89 -0.12 -7.56 14.52
CA ASN A 89 0.39 -6.60 15.47
C ASN A 89 0.48 -5.25 14.72
N GLN A 90 -0.63 -4.51 14.71
CA GLN A 90 -0.76 -3.24 14.00
C GLN A 90 0.36 -2.28 14.42
N THR A 91 0.71 -2.28 15.71
CA THR A 91 1.85 -1.53 16.26
C THR A 91 3.17 -1.93 15.59
N TYR A 92 3.42 -3.22 15.41
CA TYR A 92 4.61 -3.72 14.72
C TYR A 92 4.63 -3.38 13.23
N GLU A 93 3.49 -3.50 12.53
CA GLU A 93 3.38 -3.09 11.12
C GLU A 93 3.65 -1.59 10.95
N ARG A 94 3.05 -0.76 11.81
CA ARG A 94 3.30 0.69 11.83
C ARG A 94 4.74 1.01 12.21
N TYR A 95 5.35 0.28 13.15
CA TYR A 95 6.76 0.40 13.47
C TYR A 95 7.64 0.15 12.24
N LYS A 96 7.42 -0.97 11.52
CA LYS A 96 8.13 -1.27 10.26
C LYS A 96 7.92 -0.19 9.20
N PHE A 97 6.72 0.38 9.10
CA PHE A 97 6.46 1.49 8.18
C PHE A 97 7.22 2.75 8.58
N HIS A 98 7.13 3.19 9.84
CA HIS A 98 7.73 4.43 10.31
C HIS A 98 9.26 4.39 10.39
N THR A 99 9.85 3.20 10.46
CA THR A 99 11.32 2.99 10.44
C THR A 99 11.88 2.76 9.04
N CYS A 100 11.02 2.67 8.01
CA CYS A 100 11.46 2.49 6.62
C CYS A 100 12.03 3.81 6.06
N SER A 101 13.29 3.77 5.62
CA SER A 101 14.01 4.88 5.00
C SER A 101 14.62 4.43 3.68
N GLN A 102 14.85 5.36 2.76
CA GLN A 102 15.44 5.08 1.46
C GLN A 102 16.85 4.51 1.65
N SER A 103 17.13 3.38 1.01
CA SER A 103 18.45 2.74 1.04
C SER A 103 19.43 3.47 0.12
N GLU A 104 20.73 3.30 0.36
CA GLU A 104 21.75 3.84 -0.54
C GLU A 104 21.62 3.23 -1.95
N GLY A 105 21.57 4.09 -2.97
CA GLY A 105 21.40 3.68 -4.37
C GLY A 105 19.97 3.28 -4.76
N GLU A 106 19.03 3.24 -3.83
CA GLU A 106 17.62 2.97 -4.12
C GLU A 106 16.97 4.17 -4.82
N ASN A 107 16.24 3.93 -5.91
CA ASN A 107 15.49 4.99 -6.59
C ASN A 107 14.12 5.25 -5.91
N ILE A 108 13.53 6.40 -6.19
CA ILE A 108 12.26 6.81 -5.56
C ILE A 108 11.12 5.85 -5.88
N ASP A 109 11.06 5.29 -7.09
CA ASP A 109 9.95 4.45 -7.51
C ASP A 109 9.93 3.13 -6.71
N HIS A 110 11.10 2.55 -6.43
CA HIS A 110 11.24 1.39 -5.57
C HIS A 110 10.88 1.73 -4.12
N TYR A 111 11.45 2.81 -3.58
CA TYR A 111 11.18 3.24 -2.20
C TYR A 111 9.69 3.54 -1.96
N ALA A 112 9.05 4.28 -2.88
CA ALA A 112 7.63 4.58 -2.80
C ALA A 112 6.75 3.33 -2.91
N THR A 113 7.16 2.35 -3.73
CA THR A 113 6.47 1.06 -3.84
C THR A 113 6.56 0.28 -2.54
N GLU A 114 7.73 0.22 -1.91
CA GLU A 114 7.90 -0.43 -0.61
C GLU A 114 7.02 0.22 0.47
N LEU A 115 7.02 1.55 0.56
CA LEU A 115 6.19 2.29 1.51
C LEU A 115 4.69 2.02 1.28
N LYS A 116 4.23 2.03 0.04
CA LYS A 116 2.83 1.69 -0.30
C LYS A 116 2.49 0.26 0.10
N ASN A 117 3.40 -0.69 -0.10
CA ASN A 117 3.19 -2.08 0.31
C ASN A 117 3.12 -2.24 1.82
N ARG A 118 4.01 -1.59 2.57
CA ARG A 118 3.99 -1.59 4.04
C ARG A 118 2.74 -0.90 4.61
N ALA A 119 2.26 0.16 3.96
CA ALA A 119 1.06 0.89 4.39
C ALA A 119 -0.22 0.04 4.32
N LYS A 120 -0.30 -0.95 3.43
CA LYS A 120 -1.49 -1.83 3.27
C LYS A 120 -1.86 -2.57 4.56
N THR A 121 -0.89 -2.90 5.41
CA THR A 121 -1.11 -3.63 6.68
C THR A 121 -1.19 -2.73 7.90
N CYS A 122 -1.04 -1.41 7.75
CA CYS A 122 -1.00 -0.45 8.85
C CYS A 122 -2.37 0.11 9.25
N GLU A 123 -3.43 -0.20 8.48
CA GLU A 123 -4.80 0.28 8.69
C GLU A 123 -4.88 1.81 8.79
N PHE A 124 -4.18 2.52 7.89
CA PHE A 124 -4.21 4.00 7.84
C PHE A 124 -5.52 4.58 7.25
N GLY A 125 -6.37 3.75 6.65
CA GLY A 125 -7.63 4.18 6.06
C GLY A 125 -7.43 5.29 5.01
N GLN A 126 -8.22 6.36 5.11
CA GLN A 126 -8.18 7.49 4.18
C GLN A 126 -6.86 8.30 4.25
N LEU A 127 -6.07 8.13 5.31
CA LEU A 127 -4.79 8.83 5.50
C LEU A 127 -3.60 8.08 4.89
N CYS A 128 -3.81 6.94 4.24
CA CYS A 128 -2.75 6.11 3.66
C CYS A 128 -1.75 6.93 2.82
N ASP A 129 -2.25 7.71 1.87
CA ASP A 129 -1.41 8.52 0.99
C ASP A 129 -0.68 9.64 1.73
N SER A 130 -1.31 10.23 2.76
CA SER A 130 -0.68 11.24 3.61
C SER A 130 0.49 10.64 4.37
N PHE A 131 0.32 9.47 4.99
CA PHE A 131 1.39 8.81 5.73
C PHE A 131 2.53 8.37 4.81
N VAL A 132 2.22 7.85 3.61
CA VAL A 132 3.26 7.48 2.63
C VAL A 132 4.04 8.73 2.20
N ARG A 133 3.36 9.85 1.90
CA ARG A 133 4.01 11.12 1.58
C ARG A 133 4.92 11.58 2.72
N ASP A 134 4.42 11.60 3.95
CA ASP A 134 5.18 12.07 5.12
C ASP A 134 6.40 11.18 5.36
N ARG A 135 6.25 9.87 5.17
CA ARG A 135 7.36 8.92 5.29
C ARG A 135 8.41 9.11 4.19
N ILE A 136 8.00 9.44 2.95
CA ILE A 136 8.94 9.83 1.89
C ILE A 136 9.76 11.04 2.33
N VAL A 137 9.11 12.11 2.82
CA VAL A 137 9.82 13.33 3.25
C VAL A 137 10.82 13.01 4.37
N CYS A 138 10.40 12.25 5.38
CA CYS A 138 11.24 11.94 6.52
C CYS A 138 12.34 10.89 6.22
N GLY A 139 12.13 10.00 5.24
CA GLY A 139 13.03 8.88 4.94
C GLY A 139 13.84 9.01 3.66
N ILE A 140 13.65 10.05 2.85
CA ILE A 140 14.47 10.31 1.67
C ILE A 140 15.93 10.55 2.06
N LEU A 141 16.86 9.96 1.32
CA LEU A 141 18.30 10.04 1.62
C LEU A 141 18.88 11.43 1.30
N SER A 142 18.37 12.09 0.26
CA SER A 142 18.92 13.36 -0.22
C SER A 142 18.36 14.57 0.53
N ASP A 143 19.15 15.19 1.40
CA ASP A 143 18.73 16.38 2.17
C ASP A 143 18.26 17.54 1.29
N ASN A 144 18.89 17.79 0.14
CA ASN A 144 18.45 18.80 -0.81
C ASN A 144 17.03 18.53 -1.36
N VAL A 145 16.69 17.26 -1.59
CA VAL A 145 15.35 16.87 -2.03
C VAL A 145 14.37 17.04 -0.88
N ARG A 146 14.75 16.62 0.34
CA ARG A 146 13.94 16.83 1.54
C ARG A 146 13.60 18.31 1.74
N GLU A 147 14.59 19.19 1.63
CA GLU A 147 14.41 20.64 1.73
C GLU A 147 13.40 21.15 0.68
N ARG A 148 13.53 20.72 -0.58
CA ARG A 148 12.59 21.09 -1.66
C ARG A 148 11.17 20.62 -1.40
N LEU A 149 11.00 19.41 -0.87
CA LEU A 149 9.69 18.87 -0.50
C LEU A 149 9.03 19.71 0.61
N LEU A 150 9.80 20.07 1.64
CA LEU A 150 9.33 20.87 2.79
C LEU A 150 8.91 22.29 2.44
N ARG A 151 9.34 22.83 1.30
CA ARG A 151 8.94 24.17 0.81
C ARG A 151 7.54 24.21 0.19
N ILE A 152 6.88 23.07 0.03
CA ILE A 152 5.58 22.98 -0.66
C ILE A 152 4.47 22.81 0.38
N PRO A 153 3.62 23.82 0.62
CA PRO A 153 2.55 23.74 1.61
C PRO A 153 1.55 22.61 1.35
N ASP A 154 1.06 22.50 0.10
CA ASP A 154 0.08 21.48 -0.31
C ASP A 154 0.76 20.31 -1.02
N LEU A 155 1.74 19.69 -0.36
CA LEU A 155 2.45 18.54 -0.92
C LEU A 155 1.51 17.34 -0.98
N THR A 156 1.35 16.77 -2.17
CA THR A 156 0.63 15.50 -2.40
C THR A 156 1.61 14.35 -2.58
N LEU A 157 1.15 13.10 -2.41
CA LEU A 157 1.97 11.92 -2.67
C LEU A 157 2.48 11.87 -4.12
N ALA A 158 1.62 12.18 -5.09
CA ALA A 158 2.03 12.22 -6.49
C ALA A 158 3.14 13.26 -6.72
N LYS A 159 2.95 14.47 -6.20
CA LYS A 159 3.92 15.57 -6.36
C LYS A 159 5.25 15.28 -5.66
N SER A 160 5.24 14.61 -4.50
CA SER A 160 6.48 14.24 -3.81
C SER A 160 7.30 13.24 -4.63
N ILE A 161 6.66 12.23 -5.20
CA ILE A 161 7.31 11.24 -6.07
C ILE A 161 7.88 11.92 -7.33
N ASP A 162 7.12 12.81 -7.97
CA ASP A 162 7.58 13.50 -9.19
C ASP A 162 8.79 14.40 -8.94
N ILE A 163 8.83 15.11 -7.81
CA ILE A 163 9.98 15.94 -7.43
C ILE A 163 11.23 15.10 -7.20
N CYS A 164 11.09 13.98 -6.49
CA CYS A 164 12.18 13.04 -6.27
C CYS A 164 12.69 12.48 -7.61
N ARG A 165 11.79 12.01 -8.48
CA ARG A 165 12.13 11.46 -9.80
C ARG A 165 12.84 12.50 -10.68
N ALA A 166 12.33 13.72 -10.74
CA ALA A 166 12.96 14.81 -11.46
C ALA A 166 14.36 15.12 -10.91
N SER A 167 14.57 15.01 -9.60
CA SER A 167 15.89 15.20 -8.99
C SER A 167 16.86 14.08 -9.33
N GLU A 168 16.41 12.83 -9.42
CA GLU A 168 17.23 11.68 -9.82
C GLU A 168 17.69 11.81 -11.27
N VAL A 169 16.75 12.14 -12.18
CA VAL A 169 17.05 12.38 -13.60
C VAL A 169 18.03 13.55 -13.76
N SER A 170 17.78 14.68 -13.09
CA SER A 170 18.68 15.85 -13.14
C SER A 170 20.09 15.49 -12.67
N LYS A 171 20.23 14.69 -11.60
CA LYS A 171 21.53 14.23 -11.10
C LYS A 171 22.24 13.33 -12.11
N GLN A 172 21.52 12.44 -12.80
CA GLN A 172 22.10 11.60 -13.84
C GLN A 172 22.58 12.42 -15.03
N GLN A 173 21.74 13.34 -15.53
CA GLN A 173 22.08 14.23 -16.65
C GLN A 173 23.28 15.11 -16.34
N LEU A 174 23.35 15.69 -15.14
CA LEU A 174 24.50 16.49 -14.71
C LEU A 174 25.80 15.67 -14.69
N LYS A 175 25.76 14.42 -14.23
CA LYS A 175 26.93 13.52 -14.26
C LYS A 175 27.43 13.32 -15.70
N SER A 176 26.52 13.02 -16.64
CA SER A 176 26.87 12.85 -18.05
C SER A 176 27.50 14.12 -18.64
N ILE A 177 26.95 15.30 -18.37
CA ILE A 177 27.53 16.58 -18.81
C ILE A 177 28.95 16.75 -18.27
N THR A 178 29.18 16.44 -16.99
CA THR A 178 30.51 16.62 -16.39
C THR A 178 31.53 15.61 -16.94
N GLU A 179 31.10 14.42 -17.32
CA GLU A 179 31.93 13.39 -17.96
C GLU A 179 32.28 13.77 -19.40
N ASP A 180 31.33 14.30 -20.15
CA ASP A 180 31.53 14.81 -21.51
C ASP A 180 32.51 15.99 -21.53
N GLU A 181 32.36 16.94 -20.60
CA GLU A 181 33.29 18.08 -20.45
C GLU A 181 34.73 17.61 -20.19
N LYS A 182 34.94 16.64 -19.29
CA LYS A 182 36.25 16.05 -19.02
C LYS A 182 36.85 15.39 -20.26
N THR A 183 36.03 14.69 -21.04
CA THR A 183 36.44 14.00 -22.26
C THR A 183 36.88 15.01 -23.33
N VAL A 184 36.12 16.09 -23.53
CA VAL A 184 36.48 17.18 -24.47
C VAL A 184 37.78 17.87 -24.03
N HIS A 185 37.96 18.12 -22.72
CA HIS A 185 39.18 18.71 -22.20
C HIS A 185 40.41 17.80 -22.38
N ALA A 186 40.26 16.48 -22.20
CA ALA A 186 41.33 15.51 -22.46
C ALA A 186 41.73 15.48 -23.95
N MET A 187 40.76 15.38 -24.86
CA MET A 187 41.01 15.39 -26.31
C MET A 187 41.72 16.68 -26.78
N ARG A 188 41.36 17.84 -26.23
CA ARG A 188 42.05 19.12 -26.54
C ARG A 188 43.50 19.14 -26.09
N LYS A 189 43.84 18.45 -25.00
CA LYS A 189 45.21 18.35 -24.51
C LYS A 189 46.06 17.44 -25.40
N ASP A 190 45.50 16.31 -25.82
CA ASP A 190 46.15 15.34 -26.71
C ASP A 190 46.35 15.89 -28.13
N TYR A 191 45.39 16.69 -28.62
CA TYR A 191 45.54 17.36 -29.91
C TYR A 191 46.69 18.38 -29.91
N LYS A 192 46.89 19.11 -28.81
CA LYS A 192 47.99 20.08 -28.69
C LYS A 192 49.36 19.40 -28.57
N SER A 193 49.48 18.31 -27.81
CA SER A 193 50.74 17.56 -27.70
C SER A 193 51.13 16.85 -29.01
N GLY A 194 50.16 16.45 -29.84
CA GLY A 194 50.39 15.88 -31.16
C GLY A 194 50.81 16.89 -32.24
N GLN A 195 50.50 18.18 -32.09
CA GLN A 195 50.95 19.22 -33.02
C GLN A 195 52.40 19.66 -32.75
N ASP A 196 52.83 19.68 -31.48
CA ASP A 196 54.21 20.02 -31.10
C ASP A 196 55.24 18.94 -31.49
N THR A 197 54.79 17.71 -31.79
CA THR A 197 55.65 16.60 -32.19
C THR A 197 55.91 16.50 -33.70
N ASN A 198 55.12 17.20 -34.54
CA ASN A 198 55.23 17.17 -36.01
C ASN A 198 56.00 18.36 -36.63
N GLN A 199 56.70 19.17 -35.82
CA GLN A 199 57.52 20.31 -36.28
C GLN A 199 59.05 20.10 -36.11
N LYS A 200 59.54 18.86 -36.12
CA LYS A 200 60.98 18.58 -36.15
C LYS A 200 61.39 17.78 -37.37
#